data_AF-A0A415ZBF1-F1
#
_entry.id   AF-A0A415ZBF1-F1
#
_cell.length_a   1.000
_cell.length_b   1.000
_cell.length_c   1.000
_cell.angle_alpha   90.00
_cell.angle_beta   90.00
_cell.angle_gamma   90.00
#
_symmetry.space_group_name_H-M   'P 1'
#
loop_
_entity.id
_entity.type
_entity.pdbx_description
1 polymer ?
#
loop_
_entity_poly.entity_id
_entity_poly.type
_entity_poly.pdbx_seq_one_letter_code
_entity_poly.pdbx_strand_id
1 'polypeptide(L)' 'MTGVQECNVNLLKNSMVVTYDDKNVNSGQIIAAVEKAGYGASLQQVKGNSAVQAVSSVDTAKRNMRRCAVE' A
#
# COMPACT_ATOMS: atom_id res chain seq x y z
N MET A 1 4.74 -0.14 -14.01
CA MET A 1 3.73 -0.68 -13.07
C MET A 1 2.37 -0.14 -13.50
N THR A 2 1.58 -0.94 -14.19
CA THR A 2 0.25 -0.55 -14.69
C THR A 2 -0.75 -0.62 -13.53
N GLY A 3 -1.50 0.46 -13.28
CA GLY A 3 -2.50 0.52 -12.21
C GLY A 3 -2.17 1.49 -11.06
N VAL A 4 -0.96 2.05 -11.01
CA VAL A 4 -0.68 3.22 -10.13
C VAL A 4 -1.10 4.48 -10.85
N GLN A 5 -1.90 5.30 -10.18
CA GLN A 5 -2.41 6.56 -10.70
C GLN A 5 -1.62 7.75 -10.17
N GLU A 6 -1.37 7.76 -8.86
CA GLU A 6 -0.67 8.85 -8.19
C GLU A 6 0.18 8.32 -7.04
N CYS A 7 1.34 8.93 -6.82
CA CYS A 7 2.20 8.63 -5.68
C CYS A 7 2.73 9.96 -5.12
N ASN A 8 2.44 10.21 -3.84
CA ASN A 8 2.93 11.38 -3.12
C ASN A 8 3.86 10.90 -1.99
N VAL A 9 5.11 11.32 -2.04
CA VAL A 9 6.15 10.92 -1.09
C VAL A 9 6.47 12.07 -0.16
N ASN A 10 6.45 11.80 1.14
CA ASN A 10 6.91 12.72 2.18
C ASN A 10 8.18 12.16 2.82
N LEU A 11 9.32 12.71 2.38
CA LEU A 11 10.64 12.32 2.88
C LEU A 11 10.88 12.77 4.32
N LEU A 12 10.32 13.91 4.75
CA LEU A 12 10.44 14.38 6.14
C LEU A 12 9.73 13.44 7.13
N LYS A 13 8.72 12.72 6.66
CA LYS A 13 7.92 11.78 7.46
C LYS A 13 8.20 10.32 7.11
N ASN A 14 9.17 10.02 6.25
CA ASN A 14 9.47 8.65 5.82
C ASN A 14 8.18 7.88 5.43
N SER A 15 7.34 8.52 4.61
CA SER A 15 6.04 7.95 4.26
C SER A 15 5.62 8.29 2.85
N MET A 16 4.78 7.45 2.27
CA MET A 16 4.20 7.71 0.97
C MET A 16 2.70 7.39 0.93
N VAL A 17 2.00 8.06 0.03
CA VAL A 17 0.59 7.84 -0.24
C VAL A 17 0.48 7.48 -1.70
N VAL A 18 0.03 6.27 -1.98
CA VAL A 18 -0.13 5.77 -3.35
C VAL A 18 -1.62 5.57 -3.62
N THR A 19 -2.09 6.19 -4.68
CA THR A 19 -3.42 5.95 -5.27
C THR A 19 -3.24 4.97 -6.41
N TYR A 20 -3.87 3.81 -6.30
CA TYR A 20 -3.76 2.74 -7.30
C TYR A 20 -5.10 2.03 -7.48
N ASP A 21 -5.24 1.32 -8.59
CA ASP A 21 -6.37 0.45 -8.87
C ASP A 21 -6.12 -0.93 -8.26
N ASP A 22 -6.90 -1.26 -7.22
CA ASP A 22 -6.84 -2.53 -6.49
C ASP A 22 -7.07 -3.77 -7.38
N LYS A 23 -7.62 -3.60 -8.60
CA LYS A 23 -7.79 -4.69 -9.56
C LYS A 23 -6.49 -5.12 -10.24
N ASN A 24 -5.55 -4.19 -10.37
CA ASN A 24 -4.34 -4.35 -11.16
C ASN A 24 -3.07 -4.35 -10.29
N VAL A 25 -3.11 -3.63 -9.17
CA VAL A 25 -2.00 -3.49 -8.23
C VAL A 25 -2.52 -3.64 -6.81
N ASN A 26 -1.76 -4.30 -5.93
CA ASN A 26 -2.06 -4.32 -4.50
C ASN A 26 -0.91 -3.74 -3.67
N SER A 27 -1.19 -3.46 -2.39
CA SER A 27 -0.21 -2.90 -1.44
C SER A 27 1.05 -3.75 -1.29
N GLY A 28 0.94 -5.08 -1.34
CA GLY A 28 2.10 -5.99 -1.25
C GLY A 28 3.04 -5.85 -2.45
N GLN A 29 2.50 -5.68 -3.65
CA GLN A 29 3.33 -5.42 -4.85
C GLN A 29 4.06 -4.07 -4.76
N ILE A 30 3.40 -3.06 -4.20
CA ILE A 30 4.01 -1.74 -3.98
C ILE A 30 5.14 -1.86 -2.96
N ILE A 31 4.92 -2.54 -1.84
CA ILE A 31 5.93 -2.79 -0.82
C ILE A 31 7.14 -3.53 -1.41
N ALA A 32 6.92 -4.64 -2.09
CA ALA A 32 7.99 -5.45 -2.69
C ALA A 32 8.81 -4.65 -3.72
N ALA A 33 8.16 -3.76 -4.48
CA ALA A 33 8.86 -2.89 -5.42
C ALA A 33 9.78 -1.88 -4.71
N VAL A 34 9.35 -1.35 -3.55
CA VAL A 34 10.15 -0.44 -2.73
C VAL A 34 11.31 -1.17 -2.04
N GLU A 35 11.08 -2.38 -1.53
CA GLU A 35 12.12 -3.24 -0.96
C GLU A 35 13.17 -3.61 -2.00
N LYS A 36 12.74 -3.96 -3.23
CA LYS A 36 13.65 -4.22 -4.34
C LYS A 36 14.46 -3.00 -4.74
N ALA A 37 13.95 -1.79 -4.51
CA ALA A 37 14.68 -0.55 -4.71
C ALA A 37 15.67 -0.23 -3.57
N GLY A 38 15.65 -1.02 -2.48
CA GLY A 38 16.58 -0.90 -1.37
C GLY A 38 16.04 -0.15 -0.14
N TYR A 39 14.72 0.04 -0.04
CA TYR A 39 14.08 0.74 1.09
C TYR A 39 13.06 -0.16 1.80
N GLY A 40 12.96 -0.09 3.14
CA GLY A 40 11.96 -0.87 3.87
C GLY A 40 10.59 -0.23 3.77
N ALA A 41 9.54 -0.98 3.41
CA ALA A 41 8.19 -0.43 3.31
C ALA A 41 7.15 -1.28 4.05
N SER A 42 6.24 -0.62 4.76
CA SER A 42 5.16 -1.29 5.49
C SER A 42 3.87 -0.48 5.47
N LEU A 43 2.73 -1.16 5.50
CA LEU A 43 1.44 -0.47 5.54
C LEU A 43 1.32 0.37 6.81
N GLN A 44 1.01 1.64 6.66
CA GLN A 44 0.81 2.54 7.79
C GLN A 44 -0.56 2.23 8.41
N GLN A 45 -0.58 1.79 9.67
CA GLN A 45 -1.82 1.59 10.41
C GLN A 45 -2.53 2.92 10.65
N VAL A 46 -3.44 3.28 9.75
CA VAL A 46 -4.43 4.33 10.02
C VAL A 46 -5.41 3.81 11.07
N LYS A 47 -5.40 4.39 12.27
CA LYS A 47 -6.46 4.20 13.29
C LYS A 47 -7.78 4.74 12.73
N GLY A 48 -8.45 3.92 11.94
CA GLY A 48 -9.67 4.25 11.22
C GLY A 48 -10.26 2.96 10.66
N ASN A 49 -11.03 2.29 11.52
CA ASN A 49 -12.00 1.23 11.24
C ASN A 49 -11.89 0.51 9.87
N SER A 50 -11.12 -0.59 9.80
CA SER A 50 -11.45 -1.78 9.00
C SER A 50 -10.38 -2.87 9.13
N ALA A 51 -10.83 -3.98 9.73
CA ALA A 51 -10.30 -5.35 9.76
C ALA A 51 -9.03 -5.70 8.92
N VAL A 52 -8.11 -6.38 9.63
CA VAL A 52 -7.26 -7.55 9.29
C VAL A 52 -7.01 -7.89 7.82
N GLN A 53 -5.75 -8.22 7.49
CA GLN A 53 -5.30 -9.38 6.67
C GLN A 53 -3.77 -9.23 6.50
N ALA A 54 -2.85 -10.04 7.06
CA ALA A 54 -2.84 -11.48 7.32
C ALA A 54 -3.38 -12.28 6.13
N VAL A 55 -2.43 -12.81 5.36
CA VAL A 55 -2.61 -13.70 4.21
C VAL A 55 -3.67 -14.78 4.44
N SER A 56 -4.69 -14.83 3.57
CA SER A 56 -5.39 -16.05 3.13
C SER A 56 -6.64 -15.70 2.32
N SER A 57 -6.66 -16.16 1.08
CA SER A 57 -7.78 -16.67 0.26
C SER A 57 -9.22 -16.11 0.44
N VAL A 58 -9.82 -15.82 -0.72
CA VAL A 58 -11.28 -15.83 -1.04
C VAL A 58 -12.08 -14.53 -0.82
N ASP A 59 -12.60 -14.06 -1.97
CA ASP A 59 -13.80 -13.27 -2.29
C ASP A 59 -14.25 -11.99 -1.56
N THR A 60 -14.77 -11.11 -2.43
CA THR A 60 -15.83 -10.10 -2.24
C THR A 60 -15.43 -8.69 -1.78
N ALA A 61 -15.35 -7.82 -2.80
CA ALA A 61 -15.84 -6.44 -2.85
C ALA A 61 -15.89 -5.63 -1.53
N LYS A 62 -14.82 -4.87 -1.25
CA LYS A 62 -14.95 -3.60 -0.51
C LYS A 62 -13.76 -2.67 -0.78
N ARG A 63 -14.06 -1.56 -1.46
CA ARG A 63 -13.16 -0.44 -1.77
C ARG A 63 -12.56 0.14 -0.48
N ASN A 64 -11.24 0.16 -0.32
CA ASN A 64 -10.61 0.76 0.87
C ASN A 64 -9.22 1.33 0.57
N MET A 65 -9.09 2.66 0.58
CA MET A 65 -7.80 3.37 0.49
C MET A 65 -6.91 3.03 1.70
N ARG A 66 -5.70 2.50 1.48
CA ARG A 66 -4.71 2.25 2.56
C ARG A 66 -3.36 2.92 2.22
N ARG A 67 -2.77 3.62 3.21
CA ARG A 67 -1.47 4.32 3.12
C ARG A 67 -0.32 3.41 3.54
N CYS A 68 0.88 3.63 3.00
CA CYS A 68 2.08 2.81 3.25
C CYS A 68 3.25 3.72 3.68
N ALA A 69 3.87 3.46 4.83
CA ALA A 69 5.09 4.15 5.28
C ALA A 69 6.34 3.41 4.77
N VAL A 70 7.45 4.14 4.61
CA VAL A 70 8.74 3.61 4.14
C VAL A 70 9.81 4.04 5.13
N GLU A 71 10.40 3.11 5.87
CA GLU A 71 11.50 3.37 6.82
C GLU A 71 12.84 3.56 6.10
#